data_AF-A0A7X8K8Z7-F1
#
_entry.id   AF-A0A7X8K8Z7-F1
#
_cell.length_a   1.000
_cell.length_b   1.000
_cell.length_c   1.000
_cell.angle_alpha   90.00
_cell.angle_beta   90.00
_cell.angle_gamma   90.00
#
_symmetry.space_group_name_H-M   'P 1'
#
loop_
_entity.id
_entity.type
_entity.pdbx_description
1 polymer ?
#
loop_
_entity_poly.entity_id
_entity_poly.type
_entity_poly.pdbx_seq_one_letter_code
_entity_poly.pdbx_strand_id
1 'polypeptide(L)'
;MKLWSRQTEITFFEKALKKHAPEKLFYALGEGFYAYVPKKVDGEGQTLQSRNSLIGTYTEEWCKAFFEPIAKDMGLFAVNGVVCEELGLTLRSSADLAFCATPCTSQTPENIKLLFEIKMSVISNYSYTGRGNIIFVGDYSTHKGNPSLLRSD
;
A
#
# COMPACT_ATOMS: atom_id res chain seq x y z
N MET A 1 8.92 17.19 0.44
CA MET A 1 8.64 15.74 0.54
C MET A 1 7.94 15.48 1.88
N LYS A 2 6.80 14.77 1.92
CA LYS A 2 6.10 14.43 3.17
C LYS A 2 6.13 12.91 3.34
N LEU A 3 6.48 12.42 4.52
CA LEU A 3 6.48 11.00 4.85
C LEU A 3 5.05 10.46 4.98
N TRP A 4 4.92 9.13 5.07
CA TRP A 4 3.65 8.45 5.33
C TRP A 4 2.96 9.01 6.57
N SER A 5 1.66 9.26 6.48
CA SER A 5 0.90 9.94 7.53
C SER A 5 -0.55 9.47 7.58
N ARG A 6 -1.25 9.79 8.67
CA ARG A 6 -2.70 9.54 8.77
C ARG A 6 -3.51 10.16 7.63
N GLN A 7 -3.11 11.35 7.17
CA GLN A 7 -3.78 11.98 6.02
C GLN A 7 -3.59 11.17 4.74
N THR A 8 -2.42 10.53 4.57
CA THR A 8 -2.15 9.62 3.45
C THR A 8 -3.06 8.40 3.51
N GLU A 9 -3.22 7.80 4.70
CA GLU A 9 -4.14 6.67 4.93
C GLU A 9 -5.61 7.03 4.66
N ILE A 10 -6.06 8.20 5.13
CA ILE A 10 -7.42 8.70 4.84
C ILE A 10 -7.61 8.89 3.33
N THR A 11 -6.63 9.50 2.66
CA THR A 11 -6.65 9.69 1.20
C THR A 11 -6.73 8.36 0.45
N PHE A 12 -6.03 7.33 0.94
CA PHE A 12 -6.14 5.97 0.41
C PHE A 12 -7.58 5.46 0.49
N PHE A 13 -8.20 5.50 1.68
CA PHE A 13 -9.58 5.04 1.86
C PHE A 13 -10.58 5.82 1.00
N GLU A 14 -10.48 7.15 0.95
CA GLU A 14 -11.33 8.00 0.12
C GLU A 14 -11.22 7.66 -1.37
N LYS A 15 -10.00 7.43 -1.87
CA LYS A 15 -9.79 7.03 -3.27
C LYS A 15 -10.32 5.63 -3.55
N ALA A 16 -10.08 4.69 -2.64
CA ALA A 16 -10.49 3.30 -2.82
C ALA A 16 -12.02 3.15 -2.75
N LEU A 17 -12.70 3.85 -1.83
CA LEU A 17 -14.16 3.85 -1.69
C LEU A 17 -14.91 4.44 -2.89
N LYS A 18 -14.26 5.24 -3.75
CA LYS A 18 -14.85 5.71 -5.02
C LYS A 18 -15.01 4.60 -6.05
N LYS A 19 -14.27 3.50 -5.91
CA LYS A 19 -14.17 2.41 -6.89
C LYS A 19 -14.56 1.04 -6.34
N HIS A 20 -14.52 0.88 -5.02
CA HIS A 20 -14.69 -0.41 -4.36
C HIS A 20 -15.65 -0.29 -3.19
N ALA A 21 -16.39 -1.38 -2.95
CA ALA A 21 -17.30 -1.49 -1.84
C ALA A 21 -16.54 -1.48 -0.49
N PRO A 22 -17.11 -0.89 0.59
CA PRO A 22 -16.47 -0.83 1.91
C PRO A 22 -15.99 -2.19 2.45
N GLU A 23 -16.69 -3.27 2.13
CA GLU A 23 -16.37 -4.64 2.52
C GLU A 23 -15.04 -5.14 1.95
N LYS A 24 -14.48 -4.47 0.93
CA LYS A 24 -13.11 -4.73 0.43
C LYS A 24 -12.04 -4.01 1.23
N LEU A 25 -12.41 -3.03 2.06
CA LEU A 25 -11.50 -2.10 2.75
C LEU A 25 -11.65 -2.14 4.27
N PHE A 26 -12.73 -2.72 4.80
CA PHE A 26 -13.05 -2.70 6.21
C PHE A 26 -13.70 -4.01 6.65
N TYR A 27 -13.35 -4.46 7.85
CA TYR A 27 -14.09 -5.49 8.58
C TYR A 27 -15.48 -4.97 8.94
N ALA A 28 -16.53 -5.73 8.62
CA ALA A 28 -17.88 -5.46 9.10
C ALA A 28 -18.03 -6.10 10.47
N LEU A 29 -18.13 -5.32 11.55
CA LEU A 29 -18.25 -5.78 12.93
C LEU A 29 -19.52 -5.19 13.55
N GLY A 30 -20.49 -6.05 13.88
CA GLY A 30 -21.82 -5.60 14.29
C GLY A 30 -22.46 -4.68 13.24
N GLU A 31 -22.81 -3.45 13.63
CA GLU A 31 -23.39 -2.44 12.72
C GLU A 31 -22.35 -1.50 12.07
N GLY A 32 -21.04 -1.72 12.27
CA GLY A 32 -19.99 -0.80 11.83
C GLY A 32 -18.90 -1.40 10.96
N PHE A 33 -18.15 -0.55 10.25
CA PHE A 33 -16.99 -0.93 9.44
C PHE A 33 -15.69 -0.42 10.06
N TYR A 34 -14.66 -1.28 10.15
CA TYR A 34 -13.37 -0.95 10.76
C TYR A 34 -12.18 -1.40 9.93
N ALA A 35 -11.11 -0.59 9.85
CA ALA A 35 -9.89 -0.93 9.12
C ALA A 35 -9.11 -2.05 9.82
N TYR A 36 -9.24 -2.18 11.14
CA TYR A 36 -8.75 -3.31 11.91
C TYR A 36 -9.73 -3.68 13.02
N VAL A 37 -9.78 -4.97 13.38
CA VAL A 37 -10.57 -5.45 14.52
C VAL A 37 -10.01 -4.82 15.80
N PRO A 38 -10.80 -4.10 16.62
CA PRO A 38 -10.31 -3.56 17.90
C PRO A 38 -9.84 -4.67 18.87
N LYS A 39 -8.83 -4.38 19.73
CA LYS A 39 -8.21 -5.41 20.61
C LYS A 39 -9.18 -6.17 21.52
N LYS A 40 -10.23 -5.51 22.00
CA LYS A 40 -11.22 -6.09 22.94
C LYS A 40 -12.45 -6.68 22.24
N VAL A 41 -12.51 -6.62 20.91
CA VAL A 41 -13.66 -7.07 20.12
C VAL A 41 -13.30 -8.39 19.42
N ASP A 42 -14.19 -9.37 19.43
CA ASP A 42 -13.96 -10.59 18.66
C ASP A 42 -14.08 -10.29 17.16
N GLY A 43 -13.16 -10.82 16.36
CA GLY A 43 -13.06 -10.49 14.93
C GLY A 43 -14.01 -11.28 14.04
N GLU A 44 -14.93 -12.04 14.64
CA GLU A 44 -15.93 -12.89 13.95
C GLU A 44 -15.30 -13.83 12.89
N GLY A 45 -14.05 -14.25 13.08
CA GLY A 45 -13.32 -15.11 12.13
C GLY A 45 -12.89 -14.42 10.82
N GLN A 46 -13.06 -13.10 10.69
CA GLN A 46 -12.70 -12.36 9.46
C GLN A 46 -11.18 -12.12 9.35
N THR A 47 -10.64 -12.22 8.14
CA THR A 47 -9.19 -12.07 7.85
C THR A 47 -8.91 -11.06 6.71
N LEU A 48 -9.65 -9.94 6.70
CA LEU A 48 -9.73 -9.03 5.55
C LEU A 48 -8.45 -8.21 5.25
N GLN A 49 -7.70 -7.74 6.26
CA GLN A 49 -6.74 -6.63 6.07
C GLN A 49 -5.27 -7.01 6.05
N SER A 50 -4.93 -8.25 6.41
CA SER A 50 -3.55 -8.71 6.30
C SER A 50 -3.06 -8.77 4.85
N ARG A 51 -3.95 -8.85 3.85
CA ARG A 51 -3.63 -9.01 2.42
C ARG A 51 -4.54 -8.19 1.49
N ASN A 52 -4.62 -6.88 1.68
CA ASN A 52 -5.35 -6.01 0.76
C ASN A 52 -4.43 -5.53 -0.37
N SER A 53 -4.68 -5.96 -1.61
CA SER A 53 -3.90 -5.53 -2.78
C SER A 53 -4.09 -4.03 -3.08
N LEU A 54 -5.21 -3.44 -2.69
CA LEU A 54 -5.50 -2.02 -2.94
C LEU A 54 -4.51 -1.10 -2.22
N ILE A 55 -4.15 -1.41 -0.96
CA ILE A 55 -3.14 -0.62 -0.24
C ILE A 55 -1.75 -0.84 -0.83
N GLY A 56 -1.44 -2.05 -1.31
CA GLY A 56 -0.17 -2.36 -1.97
C GLY A 56 0.06 -1.46 -3.19
N THR A 57 -0.86 -1.51 -4.15
CA THR A 57 -0.80 -0.65 -5.36
C THR A 57 -0.74 0.83 -5.00
N TYR A 58 -1.53 1.28 -4.02
CA TYR A 58 -1.50 2.66 -3.58
C TYR A 58 -0.13 3.06 -2.99
N THR A 59 0.50 2.17 -2.22
CA THR A 59 1.81 2.43 -1.61
C THR A 59 2.93 2.41 -2.64
N GLU A 60 2.85 1.60 -3.67
CA GLU A 60 3.81 1.60 -4.80
C GLU A 60 3.78 2.93 -5.55
N GLU A 61 2.59 3.44 -5.87
CA GLU A 61 2.39 4.76 -6.49
C GLU A 61 2.89 5.89 -5.59
N TRP A 62 2.59 5.81 -4.29
CA TRP A 62 3.05 6.80 -3.32
C TRP A 62 4.57 6.80 -3.20
N CYS A 63 5.21 5.63 -3.15
CA CYS A 63 6.67 5.49 -3.10
C CYS A 63 7.32 6.03 -4.37
N LYS A 64 6.78 5.76 -5.56
CA LYS A 64 7.28 6.38 -6.79
C LYS A 64 7.29 7.90 -6.67
N ALA A 65 6.17 8.52 -6.31
CA ALA A 65 6.08 9.97 -6.17
C ALA A 65 7.02 10.51 -5.07
N PHE A 66 7.25 9.75 -4.00
CA PHE A 66 8.17 10.09 -2.93
C PHE A 66 9.63 10.05 -3.40
N PHE A 67 10.02 9.01 -4.14
CA PHE A 67 11.39 8.78 -4.59
C PHE A 67 11.75 9.47 -5.90
N GLU A 68 10.78 9.91 -6.69
CA GLU A 68 10.99 10.54 -7.99
C GLU A 68 11.92 11.77 -7.97
N PRO A 69 11.85 12.70 -6.98
CA PRO A 69 12.84 13.76 -6.86
C PRO A 69 14.26 13.25 -6.64
N ILE A 70 14.43 12.18 -5.86
CA ILE A 70 15.74 11.57 -5.57
C ILE A 70 16.30 10.90 -6.82
N ALA A 71 15.47 10.13 -7.55
CA ALA A 71 15.86 9.55 -8.82
C ALA A 71 16.33 10.63 -9.80
N LYS A 72 15.59 11.74 -9.89
CA LYS A 72 15.91 12.87 -10.76
C LYS A 72 17.25 13.53 -10.40
N ASP A 73 17.52 13.72 -9.11
CA ASP A 73 18.80 14.28 -8.64
C ASP A 73 20.00 13.37 -8.99
N MET A 74 19.75 12.07 -9.17
CA MET A 74 20.72 11.08 -9.65
C MET A 74 20.78 10.98 -11.19
N GLY A 75 19.98 11.75 -11.93
CA GLY A 75 19.86 11.63 -13.40
C GLY A 75 19.13 10.36 -13.86
N LEU A 76 18.25 9.81 -13.03
CA LEU A 76 17.51 8.56 -13.25
C LEU A 76 15.98 8.80 -13.20
N PHE A 77 15.23 7.74 -13.49
CA PHE A 77 13.77 7.69 -13.44
C PHE A 77 13.29 6.71 -12.37
N ALA A 78 12.27 7.10 -11.60
CA ALA A 78 11.55 6.19 -10.71
C ALA A 78 10.42 5.51 -11.49
N VAL A 79 10.47 4.18 -11.65
CA VAL A 79 9.56 3.41 -12.50
C VAL A 79 8.92 2.27 -11.72
N ASN A 80 7.59 2.24 -11.60
CA ASN A 80 6.86 1.10 -11.02
C ASN A 80 6.71 -0.03 -12.04
N GLY A 81 6.56 -1.27 -11.56
CA GLY A 81 6.22 -2.43 -12.40
C GLY A 81 7.30 -2.76 -13.43
N VAL A 82 8.57 -2.72 -13.00
CA VAL A 82 9.71 -2.94 -13.91
C VAL A 82 9.86 -4.41 -14.25
N VAL A 83 9.97 -4.69 -15.54
CA VAL A 83 10.12 -6.02 -16.13
C VAL A 83 11.49 -6.13 -16.77
N CYS A 84 12.22 -7.18 -16.39
CA CYS A 84 13.51 -7.57 -16.91
C CYS A 84 13.65 -9.09 -16.77
N GLU A 85 13.31 -9.82 -17.84
CA GLU A 85 13.30 -11.29 -17.85
C GLU A 85 14.68 -11.88 -17.51
N GLU A 86 15.77 -11.22 -17.92
CA GLU A 86 17.15 -11.63 -17.61
C GLU A 86 17.47 -11.61 -16.11
N LEU A 87 16.78 -10.76 -15.33
CA LEU A 87 16.89 -10.70 -13.87
C LEU A 87 15.77 -11.49 -13.17
N GLY A 88 14.94 -12.23 -13.91
CA GLY A 88 13.78 -12.94 -13.38
C GLY A 88 12.60 -12.05 -12.99
N LEU A 89 12.64 -10.75 -13.36
CA LEU A 89 11.54 -9.81 -13.15
C LEU A 89 10.55 -9.92 -14.31
N THR A 90 9.65 -10.90 -14.23
CA THR A 90 8.67 -11.17 -15.28
C THR A 90 7.47 -10.23 -15.20
N LEU A 91 6.60 -10.21 -16.21
CA LEU A 91 5.30 -9.52 -16.12
C LEU A 91 4.42 -9.98 -14.94
N ARG A 92 4.61 -11.20 -14.44
CA ARG A 92 3.85 -11.75 -13.30
C ARG A 92 4.49 -11.45 -11.94
N SER A 93 5.76 -11.06 -11.95
CA SER A 93 6.61 -10.84 -10.78
C SER A 93 7.55 -9.67 -11.05
N SER A 94 6.97 -8.56 -11.50
CA SER A 94 7.71 -7.33 -11.80
C SER A 94 8.17 -6.69 -10.49
N ALA A 95 9.24 -5.90 -10.55
CA ALA A 95 9.64 -5.12 -9.39
C ALA A 95 8.61 -4.02 -9.09
N ASP A 96 8.30 -3.82 -7.81
CA ASP A 96 7.36 -2.80 -7.33
C ASP A 96 7.78 -1.39 -7.79
N LEU A 97 9.07 -1.09 -7.64
CA LEU A 97 9.69 0.15 -8.08
C LEU A 97 11.17 -0.08 -8.39
N ALA A 98 11.70 0.64 -9.38
CA ALA A 98 13.14 0.70 -9.64
C ALA A 98 13.58 2.11 -10.00
N PHE A 99 14.86 2.40 -9.77
CA PHE A 99 15.54 3.51 -10.43
C PHE A 99 16.19 3.01 -11.71
N CYS A 100 15.81 3.62 -12.82
CA CYS A 100 16.22 3.22 -14.15
C CYS A 100 16.86 4.37 -14.92
N ALA A 101 17.78 4.05 -15.84
CA ALA A 101 18.37 5.02 -16.77
C ALA A 101 17.37 5.50 -17.84
N THR A 102 16.26 4.77 -18.04
CA THR A 102 15.19 5.13 -18.96
C THR A 102 13.83 5.08 -18.24
N PRO A 103 12.79 5.80 -18.71
CA PRO A 103 11.48 5.82 -18.04
C PRO A 103 10.58 4.62 -18.37
N CYS A 104 11.05 3.67 -19.19
CA CYS A 104 10.26 2.53 -19.65
C CYS A 104 10.07 1.46 -18.57
N THR A 105 8.99 0.69 -18.62
CA THR A 105 8.77 -0.44 -17.69
C THR A 105 9.59 -1.68 -18.07
N SER A 106 9.72 -1.97 -19.36
CA SER A 106 10.65 -3.00 -19.85
C SER A 106 12.07 -2.45 -19.86
N GLN A 107 12.99 -3.15 -19.20
CA GLN A 107 14.37 -2.73 -19.01
C GLN A 107 15.35 -3.86 -19.30
N THR A 108 16.57 -3.48 -19.70
CA THR A 108 17.74 -4.37 -19.66
C THR A 108 18.41 -4.28 -18.28
N PRO A 109 19.21 -5.29 -17.87
CA PRO A 109 19.89 -5.27 -16.59
C PRO A 109 20.73 -4.00 -16.36
N GLU A 110 21.40 -3.49 -17.39
CA GLU A 110 22.29 -2.33 -17.30
C GLU A 110 21.52 -1.05 -16.99
N ASN A 111 20.25 -0.95 -17.39
CA ASN A 111 19.44 0.24 -17.14
C ASN A 111 18.92 0.29 -15.71
N ILE A 112 18.80 -0.84 -15.01
CA ILE A 112 18.32 -0.90 -13.64
C ILE A 112 19.47 -0.59 -12.68
N LYS A 113 19.34 0.48 -11.90
CA LYS A 113 20.37 0.93 -10.96
C LYS A 113 20.07 0.59 -9.51
N LEU A 114 18.78 0.47 -9.19
CA LEU A 114 18.29 0.14 -7.86
C LEU A 114 16.90 -0.48 -7.97
N LEU A 115 16.64 -1.54 -7.22
CA LEU A 115 15.33 -2.18 -7.09
C LEU A 115 14.79 -1.93 -5.68
N PHE A 116 13.49 -1.71 -5.59
CA PHE A 116 12.78 -1.55 -4.33
C PHE A 116 11.68 -2.60 -4.25
N GLU A 117 11.66 -3.33 -3.15
CA GLU A 117 10.52 -4.15 -2.72
C GLU A 117 9.72 -3.34 -1.70
N ILE A 118 8.43 -3.14 -1.94
CA ILE A 118 7.56 -2.25 -1.17
C ILE A 118 6.51 -3.07 -0.42
N LYS A 119 6.75 -3.26 0.88
CA LYS A 119 5.78 -3.93 1.77
C LYS A 119 5.22 -2.95 2.79
N MET A 120 4.01 -2.46 2.50
CA MET A 120 3.32 -1.48 3.35
C MET A 120 1.85 -1.86 3.59
N SER A 121 1.31 -1.38 4.71
CA SER A 121 -0.12 -1.47 5.04
C SER A 121 -0.58 -0.20 5.74
N VAL A 122 -1.90 -0.04 5.89
CA VAL A 122 -2.45 0.93 6.83
C VAL A 122 -1.94 0.60 8.24
N ILE A 123 -1.56 1.61 9.02
CA ILE A 123 -0.99 1.43 10.36
C ILE A 123 -2.03 1.75 11.43
N SER A 124 -2.89 2.73 11.16
CA SER A 124 -3.90 3.17 12.11
C SER A 124 -5.22 2.42 11.91
N ASN A 125 -6.03 2.36 12.95
CA ASN A 125 -7.41 1.92 12.85
C ASN A 125 -8.33 3.08 12.52
N TYR A 126 -9.27 2.82 11.62
CA TYR A 126 -10.29 3.77 11.18
C TYR A 126 -11.65 3.10 11.20
N SER A 127 -12.70 3.87 11.51
CA SER A 127 -14.07 3.45 11.30
C SER A 127 -14.67 4.14 10.08
N TYR A 128 -15.54 3.43 9.39
CA TYR A 128 -16.32 3.95 8.28
C TYR A 128 -17.81 3.89 8.66
N THR A 129 -18.46 5.05 8.67
CA THR A 129 -19.87 5.19 9.14
C THR A 129 -20.88 5.28 8.00
N GLY A 130 -20.48 4.95 6.76
CA GLY A 130 -21.24 5.29 5.56
C GLY A 130 -21.08 6.76 5.15
N ARG A 131 -21.41 7.08 3.89
CA ARG A 131 -21.30 8.42 3.26
C ARG A 131 -19.87 8.97 3.06
N GLY A 132 -18.86 8.11 3.01
CA GLY A 132 -17.47 8.55 2.78
C GLY A 132 -16.72 9.02 4.02
N ASN A 133 -17.34 9.01 5.20
CA ASN A 133 -16.70 9.48 6.43
C ASN A 133 -15.75 8.42 7.00
N ILE A 134 -14.45 8.77 7.05
CA ILE A 134 -13.38 7.98 7.65
C ILE A 134 -12.97 8.62 8.97
N ILE A 135 -13.20 7.93 10.08
CA ILE A 135 -12.94 8.44 11.43
C ILE A 135 -11.77 7.68 12.03
N PHE A 136 -10.76 8.39 12.53
CA PHE A 136 -9.65 7.78 13.24
C PHE A 136 -10.12 7.19 14.57
N VAL A 137 -9.81 5.91 14.81
CA VAL A 137 -10.19 5.18 16.04
C VAL A 137 -8.99 5.03 16.97
N GLY A 138 -7.80 4.79 16.44
CA GLY A 138 -6.59 4.58 17.22
C GLY A 138 -5.41 4.14 16.35
N ASP A 139 -4.23 3.99 16.96
CA ASP A 139 -3.03 3.51 16.27
C ASP A 139 -2.87 1.98 16.38
N TYR A 140 -1.73 1.48 15.91
CA TYR A 140 -1.36 0.06 15.95
C TYR A 140 -1.39 -0.57 17.35
N SER A 141 -1.35 0.23 18.42
CA SER A 141 -1.45 -0.27 19.80
C SER A 141 -2.90 -0.61 20.20
N THR A 142 -3.90 -0.23 19.41
CA THR A 142 -5.32 -0.29 19.79
C THR A 142 -6.12 -1.37 19.07
N HIS A 143 -5.55 -1.98 18.03
CA HIS A 143 -6.24 -2.99 17.22
C HIS A 143 -5.50 -4.34 17.20
N LYS A 144 -6.19 -5.36 16.70
CA LYS A 144 -5.66 -6.69 16.38
C LYS A 144 -5.10 -6.66 14.96
N GLY A 145 -4.05 -7.43 14.71
CA GLY A 145 -3.34 -7.45 13.44
C GLY A 145 -1.98 -6.78 13.56
N ASN A 146 -1.02 -7.29 12.79
CA ASN A 146 0.34 -6.76 12.71
C ASN A 146 0.50 -6.07 11.35
N PRO A 147 0.38 -4.73 11.28
CA PRO A 147 0.67 -3.99 10.06
C PRO A 147 2.05 -4.37 9.52
N SER A 148 2.13 -4.66 8.22
CA SER A 148 3.32 -4.97 7.41
C SER A 148 4.31 -6.07 7.87
N LEU A 149 4.41 -6.41 9.16
CA LEU A 149 5.53 -7.17 9.74
C LEU A 149 5.48 -8.69 9.50
N LEU A 150 4.30 -9.25 9.23
CA LEU A 150 4.11 -10.68 8.97
C LEU A 150 3.66 -10.97 7.53
N ARG A 151 3.85 -10.03 6.60
CA ARG A 151 3.69 -10.30 5.17
C ARG A 151 4.95 -11.00 4.63
N SER A 152 5.14 -12.26 5.03
CA SER A 152 5.85 -13.19 4.17
C SER A 152 4.92 -13.51 3.00
N ASP A 153 5.41 -13.17 1.81
CA ASP A 153 5.06 -13.81 0.55
C ASP A 153 5.06 -15.34 0.70
#